data_AF-A0A7J2KT20-F1
#
_entry.id   AF-A0A7J2KT20-F1
#
_cell.length_a   1.000
_cell.length_b   1.000
_cell.length_c   1.000
_cell.angle_alpha   90.00
_cell.angle_beta   90.00
_cell.angle_gamma   90.00
#
_symmetry.space_group_name_H-M   'P 1'
#
loop_
_entity.id
_entity.type
_entity.pdbx_description
1 polymer ?
#
loop_
_entity_poly.entity_id
_entity_poly.type
_entity_poly.pdbx_seq_one_letter_code
_entity_poly.pdbx_strand_id
1 'polypeptide(L)'
;MKLLIFHVNQCNPKRCTAAKLKRHGEVVYVRPRGVPAGSVLLSPFALKALSKEDAGAPALLAVDCSWKKVEEVFSEIKSRLISRTLPLLVAANPVNYGKISKLSTAEALAGA
;
A
#
# COMPACT_ATOMS: atom_id res chain seq x y z
N MET A 1 -13.97 -1.60 4.12
CA MET A 1 -13.24 -1.09 2.92
C MET A 1 -12.58 -2.27 2.21
N LYS A 2 -12.59 -2.33 0.86
CA LYS A 2 -11.89 -3.43 0.14
C LYS A 2 -10.38 -3.20 0.14
N LEU A 3 -9.59 -4.25 0.37
CA LEU A 3 -8.13 -4.18 0.31
C LEU A 3 -7.63 -4.57 -1.08
N LEU A 4 -6.97 -3.62 -1.73
CA LEU A 4 -6.45 -3.75 -3.08
C LEU A 4 -4.94 -3.56 -3.08
N ILE A 5 -4.24 -4.30 -3.93
CA ILE A 5 -2.80 -4.15 -4.13
C ILE A 5 -2.51 -3.94 -5.60
N PHE A 6 -1.77 -2.88 -5.92
CA PHE A 6 -1.07 -2.79 -7.20
C PHE A 6 0.29 -3.47 -7.07
N HIS A 7 0.39 -4.68 -7.59
CA HIS A 7 1.60 -5.50 -7.53
C HIS A 7 2.39 -5.36 -8.85
N VAL A 8 3.62 -4.85 -8.76
CA VAL A 8 4.47 -4.57 -9.93
C VAL A 8 5.28 -5.83 -10.37
N ASN A 9 5.07 -6.99 -9.72
CA ASN A 9 5.74 -8.27 -10.04
C ASN A 9 7.29 -8.21 -10.00
N GLN A 10 7.88 -7.33 -9.18
CA GLN A 10 9.34 -7.16 -9.08
C GLN A 10 9.96 -7.89 -7.88
N CYS A 11 9.15 -8.63 -7.12
CA CYS A 11 9.53 -9.23 -5.85
C CYS A 11 9.57 -10.76 -5.95
N ASN A 12 10.43 -11.42 -5.18
CA ASN A 12 10.38 -12.88 -5.05
C ASN A 12 9.04 -13.29 -4.38
N PRO A 13 8.15 -14.04 -5.05
CA PRO A 13 6.82 -14.35 -4.54
C PRO A 13 6.85 -15.18 -3.24
N LYS A 14 7.94 -15.91 -2.96
CA LYS A 14 8.10 -16.67 -1.71
C LYS A 14 8.33 -15.77 -0.50
N ARG A 15 8.87 -14.56 -0.69
CA ARG A 15 9.19 -13.59 0.38
C ARG A 15 8.25 -12.38 0.40
N CYS A 16 7.54 -12.13 -0.70
CA CYS A 16 6.63 -11.00 -0.84
C CYS A 16 5.40 -11.16 0.07
N THR A 17 5.18 -10.19 0.95
CA THR A 17 4.03 -10.20 1.87
C THR A 17 2.70 -9.92 1.14
N ALA A 18 2.70 -9.10 0.09
CA ALA A 18 1.54 -8.94 -0.79
C ALA A 18 1.12 -10.27 -1.46
N ALA A 19 2.09 -11.05 -1.95
CA ALA A 19 1.82 -12.37 -2.52
C ALA A 19 1.29 -13.36 -1.48
N LYS A 20 1.73 -13.26 -0.22
CA LYS A 20 1.17 -14.05 0.89
C LYS A 20 -0.30 -13.67 1.16
N LEU A 21 -0.60 -12.38 1.28
CA LEU A 21 -1.97 -11.90 1.45
C LEU A 21 -2.89 -12.34 0.31
N LYS A 22 -2.39 -12.28 -0.93
CA LYS A 22 -3.14 -12.72 -2.11
C LYS A 22 -3.46 -14.21 -2.07
N ARG A 23 -2.50 -15.06 -1.66
CA ARG A 23 -2.71 -16.51 -1.49
C ARG A 23 -3.74 -16.84 -0.42
N HIS A 24 -3.83 -16.01 0.62
CA HIS A 24 -4.81 -16.17 1.70
C HIS A 24 -6.19 -15.58 1.37
N GLY A 25 -6.35 -14.93 0.21
CA GLY A 25 -7.64 -14.34 -0.20
C GLY A 25 -7.96 -12.99 0.44
N GLU A 26 -7.04 -12.42 1.22
CA GLU A 26 -7.25 -11.16 1.97
C GLU A 26 -7.25 -9.91 1.08
N VAL A 27 -6.66 -10.00 -0.12
CA VAL A 27 -6.46 -8.86 -1.02
C VAL A 27 -6.72 -9.21 -2.48
N VAL A 28 -7.08 -8.20 -3.26
CA VAL A 28 -7.24 -8.32 -4.72
C VAL A 28 -6.16 -7.52 -5.44
N TYR A 29 -5.49 -8.17 -6.39
CA TYR A 29 -4.55 -7.50 -7.26
C TYR A 29 -5.30 -6.72 -8.33
N VAL A 30 -4.94 -5.45 -8.49
CA VAL A 30 -5.58 -4.55 -9.44
C VAL A 30 -4.55 -3.66 -10.11
N ARG A 31 -4.86 -3.22 -11.33
CA ARG A 31 -4.16 -2.08 -11.94
C ARG A 31 -4.71 -0.79 -11.32
N PRO A 32 -3.91 0.29 -11.19
CA PRO A 32 -4.38 1.55 -10.62
C PRO A 32 -5.64 2.08 -11.31
N ARG A 33 -5.77 1.87 -12.63
CA ARG A 33 -6.95 2.28 -13.42
C ARG A 33 -8.24 1.53 -13.05
N GLY A 34 -8.16 0.34 -12.46
CA GLY A 34 -9.32 -0.46 -12.06
C GLY A 34 -9.83 -0.19 -10.63
N VAL A 35 -9.18 0.69 -9.89
CA VAL A 35 -9.56 1.03 -8.51
C VAL A 35 -10.78 1.96 -8.53
N PRO A 36 -11.76 1.89 -7.63
CA PRO A 36 -12.85 2.88 -7.60
C PRO A 36 -12.34 4.31 -7.34
N ALA A 37 -12.96 5.33 -7.93
CA ALA A 37 -12.62 6.73 -7.61
C ALA A 37 -12.93 7.06 -6.14
N GLY A 38 -12.17 7.97 -5.53
CA GLY A 38 -12.30 8.30 -4.11
C GLY A 38 -11.76 7.22 -3.15
N SER A 39 -11.18 6.14 -3.66
CA SER A 39 -10.44 5.17 -2.84
C SER A 39 -9.15 5.80 -2.32
N VAL A 40 -8.66 5.30 -1.19
CA VAL A 40 -7.43 5.78 -0.55
C VAL A 40 -6.23 5.06 -1.14
N LEU A 41 -5.19 5.82 -1.51
CA LEU A 41 -3.88 5.31 -1.86
C LEU A 41 -2.95 5.47 -0.65
N LEU A 42 -2.41 4.36 -0.15
CA LEU A 42 -1.30 4.39 0.80
C LEU A 42 -0.02 4.82 0.07
N SER A 43 0.43 6.04 0.34
CA SER A 43 1.61 6.63 -0.27
C SER A 43 2.56 7.19 0.78
N PRO A 44 3.84 6.76 0.79
CA PRO A 44 4.84 7.32 1.70
C PRO A 44 5.15 8.79 1.39
N PHE A 45 4.73 9.31 0.24
CA PHE A 45 4.96 10.68 -0.22
C PHE A 45 3.80 11.63 0.07
N ALA A 46 2.69 11.11 0.60
CA ALA A 46 1.55 11.95 0.92
C ALA A 46 1.84 12.81 2.15
N LEU A 47 1.44 14.08 2.10
CA LEU A 47 1.64 15.02 3.21
C LEU A 47 0.65 14.81 4.37
N LYS A 48 -0.53 14.25 4.07
CA LYS A 48 -1.59 14.04 5.06
C LYS A 48 -1.62 12.57 5.49
N ALA A 49 -1.59 12.36 6.80
CA ALA A 49 -1.72 11.03 7.38
C ALA A 49 -3.16 10.51 7.24
N LEU A 50 -3.30 9.19 7.10
CA LEU A 50 -4.57 8.48 7.15
C LEU A 50 -5.25 8.74 8.50
N SER A 51 -6.55 9.00 8.49
CA SER A 51 -7.32 9.20 9.72
C SER A 51 -8.78 8.75 9.58
N LYS A 52 -9.58 8.97 10.62
CA LYS A 52 -11.02 8.60 10.61
C LYS A 52 -11.82 9.28 9.51
N GLU A 53 -11.35 10.39 8.93
CA GLU A 53 -12.00 11.06 7.80
C GLU A 53 -12.08 10.17 6.54
N ASP A 54 -11.18 9.19 6.43
CA ASP A 54 -11.03 8.33 5.26
C ASP A 54 -11.91 7.06 5.34
N ALA A 55 -12.65 6.87 6.45
CA ALA A 55 -13.43 5.66 6.71
C ALA A 55 -14.54 5.38 5.69
N GLY A 56 -15.03 6.43 5.00
CA GLY A 56 -16.04 6.33 3.94
C GLY A 56 -15.49 5.90 2.57
N ALA A 57 -14.18 5.73 2.43
CA ALA A 57 -13.57 5.40 1.15
C ALA A 57 -13.97 3.99 0.66
N PRO A 58 -14.19 3.78 -0.65
CA PRO A 58 -14.61 2.48 -1.18
C PRO A 58 -13.56 1.37 -0.99
N ALA A 59 -12.28 1.72 -1.15
CA ALA A 59 -11.17 0.79 -1.08
C ALA A 59 -9.88 1.45 -0.55
N LEU A 60 -8.99 0.60 -0.03
CA LEU A 60 -7.60 0.91 0.26
C LEU A 60 -6.74 0.32 -0.85
N LEU A 61 -5.87 1.12 -1.44
CA LEU A 61 -4.88 0.68 -2.40
C LEU A 61 -3.49 0.77 -1.77
N ALA A 62 -2.83 -0.37 -1.61
CA ALA A 62 -1.40 -0.44 -1.38
C ALA A 62 -0.63 -0.71 -2.68
N VAL A 63 0.63 -0.30 -2.73
CA VAL A 63 1.52 -0.55 -3.87
C VAL A 63 2.63 -1.48 -3.40
N ASP A 64 2.77 -2.63 -4.05
CA ASP A 64 3.90 -3.53 -3.83
C ASP A 64 4.90 -3.37 -4.98
N CYS A 65 5.95 -2.59 -4.71
CA CYS A 65 7.05 -2.34 -5.61
C CYS A 65 8.38 -2.33 -4.86
N SER A 66 9.49 -2.42 -5.60
CA SER A 66 10.80 -2.23 -4.98
C SER A 66 11.02 -0.76 -4.61
N TRP A 67 11.71 -0.51 -3.49
CA TRP A 67 12.10 0.84 -3.07
C TRP A 67 12.93 1.59 -4.11
N LYS A 68 13.53 0.90 -5.09
CA LYS A 68 14.30 1.52 -6.18
C LYS A 68 13.42 2.25 -7.21
N LYS A 69 12.14 1.88 -7.32
CA LYS A 69 11.21 2.39 -8.35
C LYS A 69 9.96 3.02 -7.76
N VAL A 70 9.96 3.27 -6.45
CA VAL A 70 8.78 3.73 -5.73
C VAL A 70 8.32 5.09 -6.25
N GLU A 71 9.21 6.03 -6.53
CA GLU A 71 8.83 7.36 -7.04
C GLU A 71 8.19 7.28 -8.44
N GLU A 72 8.82 6.53 -9.35
CA GLU A 72 8.32 6.29 -10.71
C GLU A 72 6.91 5.67 -10.67
N VAL A 73 6.73 4.57 -9.93
CA VAL A 73 5.45 3.86 -9.85
C VAL A 73 4.35 4.75 -9.27
N PHE A 74 4.66 5.52 -8.23
CA PHE A 74 3.67 6.40 -7.60
C PHE A 74 3.32 7.61 -8.49
N SER A 75 4.25 8.11 -9.31
CA SER A 75 3.98 9.19 -10.27
C SER A 75 2.96 8.79 -11.35
N GLU A 76 2.85 7.50 -11.68
CA GLU A 76 1.90 6.99 -12.67
C GLU A 76 0.47 6.83 -12.12
N ILE A 77 0.32 6.80 -10.79
CA ILE A 77 -0.97 6.62 -10.13
C ILE A 77 -1.72 7.96 -10.10
N LYS A 78 -2.63 8.14 -11.08
CA LYS A 78 -3.42 9.37 -11.29
C LYS A 78 -4.24 9.84 -10.07
N SER A 79 -4.49 11.15 -10.04
CA SER A 79 -5.14 11.99 -9.01
C SER A 79 -6.54 11.61 -8.51
N ARG A 80 -7.19 10.60 -9.10
CA ARG A 80 -8.56 10.19 -8.71
C ARG A 80 -8.63 9.43 -7.38
N LEU A 81 -7.47 9.15 -6.78
CA LEU A 81 -7.32 8.50 -5.49
C LEU A 81 -6.93 9.53 -4.45
N ILE A 82 -7.38 9.30 -3.21
CA ILE A 82 -7.04 10.14 -2.07
C ILE A 82 -5.73 9.62 -1.50
N SER A 83 -4.62 10.33 -1.73
CA SER A 83 -3.32 9.93 -1.21
C SER A 83 -3.21 10.21 0.29
N ARG A 84 -2.83 9.20 1.06
CA ARG A 84 -2.58 9.26 2.50
C ARG A 84 -1.29 8.55 2.85
N THR A 85 -0.52 9.11 3.76
CA THR A 85 0.60 8.40 4.39
C THR A 85 0.11 7.73 5.65
N LEU A 86 0.79 6.70 6.12
CA LEU A 86 0.47 6.15 7.43
C LEU A 86 1.00 7.08 8.52
N PRO A 87 0.36 7.13 9.70
CA PRO A 87 0.99 7.67 10.90
C PRO A 87 2.35 7.02 11.13
N LEU A 88 3.18 7.66 11.97
CA LEU A 88 4.52 7.15 12.25
C LEU A 88 4.41 5.76 12.90
N LEU A 89 4.86 4.75 12.17
CA LEU A 89 4.87 3.35 12.60
C LEU A 89 6.29 2.78 12.51
N VAL A 90 6.61 1.86 13.42
CA VAL A 90 7.89 1.16 13.45
C VAL A 90 7.70 -0.23 12.84
N ALA A 91 8.59 -0.59 11.91
CA ALA A 91 8.56 -1.89 11.27
C ALA A 91 8.91 -3.02 12.26
N ALA A 92 8.12 -4.09 12.22
CA ALA A 92 8.32 -5.34 12.94
C ALA A 92 8.82 -6.48 12.02
N ASN A 93 8.84 -6.26 10.70
CA ASN A 93 9.39 -7.22 9.74
C ASN A 93 10.91 -7.41 9.92
N PRO A 94 11.45 -8.61 9.64
CA PRO A 94 12.85 -8.92 9.92
C PRO A 94 13.86 -8.13 9.08
N VAL A 95 13.45 -7.58 7.93
CA VAL A 95 14.36 -6.84 7.03
C VAL A 95 14.58 -5.40 7.50
N ASN A 96 13.54 -4.78 8.04
CA ASN A 96 13.54 -3.38 8.45
C ASN A 96 13.21 -3.20 9.94
N TYR A 97 13.38 -4.24 10.74
CA TYR A 97 13.05 -4.22 12.17
C TYR A 97 13.60 -2.96 12.87
N GLY A 98 12.72 -2.26 13.59
CA GLY A 98 13.07 -1.03 14.31
C GLY A 98 13.19 0.23 13.44
N LYS A 99 13.08 0.13 12.11
CA LYS A 99 13.12 1.30 11.23
C LYS A 99 11.72 1.93 11.11
N ILE A 100 11.70 3.26 11.17
CA ILE A 100 10.48 4.06 11.04
C ILE A 100 10.00 4.05 9.59
N SER A 101 8.69 3.86 9.39
CA SER A 101 7.97 3.94 8.11
C SER A 101 8.47 3.01 6.98
N LYS A 102 9.40 2.10 7.26
CA LYS A 102 9.89 1.07 6.32
C LYS A 102 9.11 -0.23 6.45
N LEU A 103 7.80 -0.11 6.38
CA LEU A 103 6.84 -1.20 6.52
C LEU A 103 6.84 -2.09 5.27
N SER A 104 6.55 -3.37 5.47
CA SER A 104 6.13 -4.27 4.40
C SER A 104 4.68 -3.97 3.99
N THR A 105 4.22 -4.45 2.83
CA THR A 105 2.84 -4.22 2.37
C THR A 105 1.80 -4.75 3.35
N ALA A 106 2.07 -5.87 4.01
CA ALA A 106 1.17 -6.42 5.02
C ALA A 106 1.10 -5.54 6.29
N GLU A 107 2.23 -5.03 6.77
CA GLU A 107 2.24 -4.10 7.92
C GLU A 107 1.57 -2.77 7.54
N ALA A 108 1.79 -2.27 6.34
CA ALA A 108 1.16 -1.05 5.86
C ALA A 108 -0.37 -1.19 5.78
N LEU A 109 -0.88 -2.32 5.28
CA LEU A 109 -2.30 -2.60 5.26
C LEU A 109 -2.88 -2.83 6.66
N ALA A 110 -2.12 -3.44 7.58
CA ALA A 110 -2.56 -3.68 8.96
C ALA A 110 -2.54 -2.42 9.82
N GLY A 111 -1.67 -1.46 9.52
CA GLY A 111 -1.57 -0.17 10.22
C GLY A 111 -2.51 0.92 9.68
N ALA A 112 -3.27 0.60 8.62
CA ALA A 112 -4.25 1.49 8.00
C ALA A 112 -5.63 1.31 8.63
#